data_AF-A0AAI9W3H1-F1
#
_entry.id   AF-A0AAI9W3H1-F1
#
_cell.length_a   1.000
_cell.length_b   1.000
_cell.length_c   1.000
_cell.angle_alpha   90.00
_cell.angle_beta   90.00
_cell.angle_gamma   90.00
#
_symmetry.space_group_name_H-M   'P 1'
#
loop_
_entity.id
_entity.type
_entity.pdbx_description
1 polymer ?
#
loop_
_entity_poly.entity_id
_entity_poly.type
_entity_poly.pdbx_seq_one_letter_code
_entity_poly.pdbx_strand_id
1 'polypeptide(L)'
;MSGRSRRSAVVLSLVILVMMSLSPILIDGLNEMAPSRSTSSRSTNCSGVCINEMMTNADGSDQGVFPAGEWVELHNSGSIEVSLENWILEDIGGWVHPIDAGTWVDFDQLTTPYVLTAGSYAIIAENEVGTLRLNNAGETLYLKDAGGTVIHTATSGEASNGVSKIPDSSDATADWIDSEENTPGAEN
;
A
#
# COMPACT_ATOMS: atom_id res chain seq x y z
N MET A 1 5.82 44.21 65.85
CA MET A 1 6.48 43.32 64.88
C MET A 1 5.77 41.98 64.91
N SER A 2 5.32 41.48 63.74
CA SER A 2 5.05 40.07 63.36
C SER A 2 4.21 39.18 64.31
N GLY A 3 3.16 38.45 63.95
CA GLY A 3 2.62 38.02 62.66
C GLY A 3 1.30 37.25 62.90
N ARG A 4 0.50 37.12 61.83
CA ARG A 4 -0.91 36.70 61.77
C ARG A 4 -1.17 35.22 62.13
N SER A 5 -2.38 34.91 62.59
CA SER A 5 -3.13 33.76 62.05
C SER A 5 -4.64 34.04 62.01
N ARG A 6 -5.23 33.83 60.83
CA ARG A 6 -6.62 34.10 60.44
C ARG A 6 -7.50 32.92 60.83
N ARG A 7 -8.65 33.18 61.46
CA ARG A 7 -9.73 32.19 61.58
C ARG A 7 -10.53 32.21 60.28
N SER A 8 -10.33 31.19 59.44
CA SER A 8 -11.12 30.96 58.24
C SER A 8 -12.42 30.24 58.60
N ALA A 9 -13.54 30.81 58.21
CA ALA A 9 -14.75 30.05 57.89
C ALA A 9 -14.67 29.63 56.42
N VAL A 10 -15.19 28.46 56.09
CA VAL A 10 -16.02 28.12 54.91
C VAL A 10 -16.25 26.62 54.96
N VAL A 11 -17.52 26.24 55.00
CA VAL A 11 -18.03 24.89 54.75
C VAL A 11 -18.23 24.77 53.25
N LEU A 12 -17.75 23.70 52.61
CA LEU A 12 -18.28 23.26 51.31
C LEU A 12 -18.17 21.74 51.17
N SER A 13 -19.26 21.16 50.70
CA SER A 13 -19.64 19.76 50.61
C SER A 13 -18.75 18.91 49.70
N LEU A 14 -18.62 17.61 50.01
CA LEU A 14 -18.62 16.57 48.98
C LEU A 14 -19.17 15.25 49.57
N VAL A 15 -20.25 14.76 48.95
CA VAL A 15 -20.86 13.47 49.22
C VAL A 15 -20.06 12.41 48.47
N ILE A 16 -19.57 11.37 49.16
CA ILE A 16 -19.00 10.18 48.52
C ILE A 16 -19.79 8.96 48.99
N LEU A 17 -20.72 8.53 48.14
CA LEU A 17 -21.41 7.25 48.23
C LEU A 17 -20.46 6.17 47.67
N VAL A 18 -19.90 5.35 48.56
CA VAL A 18 -19.18 4.14 48.18
C VAL A 18 -20.22 3.04 47.92
N MET A 19 -20.57 2.82 46.66
CA MET A 19 -21.32 1.64 46.24
C MET A 19 -20.32 0.54 45.90
N MET A 20 -20.27 -0.48 46.77
CA MET A 20 -19.57 -1.73 46.52
C MET A 20 -20.23 -2.46 45.34
N SER A 21 -19.60 -2.45 44.16
CA SER A 21 -19.97 -3.36 43.07
C SER A 21 -19.20 -4.68 43.24
N LEU A 22 -19.91 -5.75 43.60
CA LEU A 22 -19.38 -7.10 43.49
C LEU A 22 -19.04 -7.39 42.03
N SER A 23 -17.76 -7.61 41.74
CA SER A 23 -17.31 -8.11 40.45
C SER A 23 -17.37 -9.65 40.49
N PRO A 24 -18.04 -10.33 39.55
CA PRO A 24 -17.80 -11.76 39.38
C PRO A 24 -16.39 -11.94 38.82
N ILE A 25 -15.55 -12.66 39.56
CA ILE A 25 -14.26 -13.14 39.06
C ILE A 25 -14.57 -14.21 38.01
N LEU A 26 -14.45 -13.86 36.72
CA LEU A 26 -14.35 -14.83 35.64
C LEU A 26 -12.86 -15.10 35.41
N ILE A 27 -12.42 -16.25 35.91
CA ILE A 27 -11.23 -16.92 35.41
C ILE A 27 -11.69 -17.64 34.14
N ASP A 28 -11.35 -17.11 32.97
CA ASP A 28 -11.22 -17.91 31.77
C ASP A 28 -10.08 -17.34 30.90
N GLY A 29 -9.38 -18.23 30.23
CA GLY A 29 -8.03 -18.02 29.70
C GLY A 29 -7.90 -16.81 28.77
N LEU A 30 -6.75 -16.13 28.86
CA LEU A 30 -6.28 -15.15 27.89
C LEU A 30 -6.02 -15.83 26.54
N ASN A 31 -7.08 -16.11 25.80
CA ASN A 31 -7.04 -16.19 24.36
C ASN A 31 -8.19 -15.34 23.83
N GLU A 32 -8.12 -14.04 24.16
CA GLU A 32 -8.73 -12.98 23.38
C GLU A 32 -8.10 -13.07 21.99
N MET A 33 -8.64 -13.98 21.17
CA MET A 33 -8.55 -13.89 19.73
C MET A 33 -9.33 -12.61 19.40
N ALA A 34 -8.68 -11.47 19.56
CA ALA A 34 -9.08 -10.26 18.87
C ALA A 34 -9.35 -10.74 17.43
N PRO A 35 -10.55 -10.52 16.86
CA PRO A 35 -10.66 -10.67 15.43
C PRO A 35 -9.63 -9.68 14.90
N SER A 36 -8.54 -10.18 14.31
CA SER A 36 -7.78 -9.33 13.41
C SER A 36 -8.85 -8.79 12.49
N ARG A 37 -9.05 -7.47 12.49
CA ARG A 37 -9.73 -6.86 11.36
C ARG A 37 -8.77 -7.04 10.19
N SER A 38 -8.80 -8.25 9.61
CA SER A 38 -8.44 -8.46 8.23
C SER A 38 -9.60 -7.88 7.43
N THR A 39 -9.69 -6.54 7.44
CA THR A 39 -9.98 -5.85 6.19
C THR A 39 -8.63 -5.61 5.54
N SER A 40 -7.84 -6.67 5.30
CA SER A 40 -6.89 -6.58 4.21
C SER A 40 -7.78 -6.46 2.98
N SER A 41 -7.70 -5.31 2.30
CA SER A 41 -8.13 -5.31 0.91
C SER A 41 -7.36 -6.47 0.28
N ARG A 42 -8.06 -7.38 -0.39
CA ARG A 42 -7.40 -8.50 -1.07
C ARG A 42 -7.01 -8.02 -2.46
N SER A 43 -5.99 -8.64 -3.04
CA SER A 43 -5.75 -8.51 -4.47
C SER A 43 -7.04 -8.76 -5.25
N THR A 44 -7.26 -7.96 -6.28
CA THR A 44 -8.42 -8.12 -7.16
C THR A 44 -8.04 -8.92 -8.40
N ASN A 45 -9.00 -9.60 -9.01
CA ASN A 45 -8.73 -10.27 -10.27
C ASN A 45 -8.35 -9.25 -11.36
N CYS A 46 -7.38 -9.62 -12.21
CA CYS A 46 -6.97 -8.78 -13.32
C CYS A 46 -7.93 -8.89 -14.52
N SER A 47 -8.34 -7.75 -15.07
CA SER A 47 -9.09 -7.67 -16.32
C SER A 47 -8.65 -6.46 -17.14
N GLY A 48 -7.86 -6.68 -18.19
CA GLY A 48 -7.30 -5.60 -19.02
C GLY A 48 -5.92 -5.17 -18.51
N VAL A 49 -5.76 -3.87 -18.23
CA VAL A 49 -4.52 -3.32 -17.66
C VAL A 49 -4.50 -3.52 -16.16
N CYS A 50 -3.47 -4.17 -15.64
CA CYS A 50 -3.31 -4.47 -14.22
C CYS A 50 -1.86 -4.31 -13.80
N ILE A 51 -1.66 -4.25 -12.49
CA ILE A 51 -0.34 -4.44 -11.88
C ILE A 51 0.06 -5.90 -12.13
N ASN A 52 1.28 -6.15 -12.60
CA ASN A 52 1.81 -7.47 -12.93
C ASN A 52 2.98 -7.92 -12.05
N GLU A 53 3.83 -6.98 -11.65
CA GLU A 53 5.02 -7.22 -10.83
C GLU A 53 5.34 -5.92 -10.06
N MET A 54 5.91 -6.01 -8.85
CA MET A 54 6.35 -4.82 -8.10
C MET A 54 7.63 -5.07 -7.28
N MET A 55 8.63 -4.20 -7.45
CA MET A 55 9.84 -4.17 -6.64
C MET A 55 9.62 -3.28 -5.42
N THR A 56 9.12 -3.87 -4.34
CA THR A 56 8.75 -3.17 -3.09
C THR A 56 9.89 -3.00 -2.10
N ASN A 57 11.06 -3.60 -2.36
CA ASN A 57 12.25 -3.49 -1.54
C ASN A 57 13.47 -3.60 -2.45
N ALA A 58 13.83 -2.51 -3.11
CA ALA A 58 14.89 -2.49 -4.11
C ALA A 58 16.29 -2.69 -3.48
N ASP A 59 17.19 -3.34 -4.22
CA ASP A 59 18.59 -3.52 -3.79
C ASP A 59 19.34 -2.18 -3.60
N GLY A 60 18.93 -1.17 -4.37
CA GLY A 60 19.48 0.17 -4.32
C GLY A 60 18.73 1.09 -3.36
N SER A 61 18.65 2.37 -3.72
CA SER A 61 17.81 3.32 -2.99
C SER A 61 16.37 3.14 -3.44
N ASP A 62 15.40 3.11 -2.53
CA ASP A 62 13.97 3.05 -2.91
C ASP A 62 13.61 4.13 -3.93
N GLN A 63 14.16 5.34 -3.73
CA GLN A 63 14.00 6.49 -4.64
C GLN A 63 14.91 6.48 -5.89
N GLY A 64 15.60 5.38 -6.15
CA GLY A 64 16.57 5.26 -7.23
C GLY A 64 15.96 5.24 -8.63
N VAL A 65 16.82 5.38 -9.62
CA VAL A 65 16.46 5.20 -11.02
C VAL A 65 16.33 3.71 -11.33
N PHE A 66 15.36 3.32 -12.15
CA PHE A 66 15.21 1.95 -12.63
C PHE A 66 16.53 1.41 -13.23
N PRO A 67 16.93 0.14 -12.96
CA PRO A 67 16.24 -0.85 -12.12
C PRO A 67 16.65 -0.84 -10.64
N ALA A 68 17.48 0.13 -10.21
CA ALA A 68 18.05 0.14 -8.87
C ALA A 68 17.11 0.68 -7.78
N GLY A 69 16.02 1.37 -8.16
CA GLY A 69 14.97 1.81 -7.24
C GLY A 69 13.70 0.98 -7.31
N GLU A 70 12.66 1.44 -6.60
CA GLU A 70 11.35 0.82 -6.63
C GLU A 70 10.68 1.04 -7.99
N TRP A 71 9.92 0.03 -8.42
CA TRP A 71 9.16 0.08 -9.65
C TRP A 71 7.97 -0.86 -9.59
N VAL A 72 6.99 -0.56 -10.43
CA VAL A 72 5.77 -1.33 -10.59
C VAL A 72 5.60 -1.58 -12.08
N GLU A 73 5.42 -2.84 -12.44
CA GLU A 73 5.08 -3.23 -13.79
C GLU A 73 3.56 -3.28 -13.96
N LEU A 74 3.09 -2.71 -15.05
CA LEU A 74 1.75 -2.90 -15.56
C LEU A 74 1.77 -3.83 -16.77
N HIS A 75 0.78 -4.69 -16.89
CA HIS A 75 0.56 -5.53 -18.06
C HIS A 75 -0.85 -5.30 -18.62
N ASN A 76 -0.95 -5.06 -19.92
CA ASN A 76 -2.23 -5.05 -20.62
C ASN A 76 -2.58 -6.44 -21.15
N SER A 77 -3.25 -7.25 -20.31
CA SER A 77 -3.78 -8.57 -20.69
C SER A 77 -4.98 -8.52 -21.65
N GLY A 78 -5.47 -7.32 -21.98
CA GLY A 78 -6.58 -7.10 -22.89
C GLY A 78 -6.21 -7.34 -24.35
N SER A 79 -7.21 -7.27 -25.23
CA SER A 79 -7.06 -7.46 -26.68
C SER A 79 -6.92 -6.16 -27.48
N ILE A 80 -6.96 -5.01 -26.79
CA ILE A 80 -6.86 -3.68 -27.40
C ILE A 80 -5.85 -2.83 -26.64
N GLU A 81 -5.28 -1.84 -27.33
CA GLU A 81 -4.45 -0.83 -26.68
C GLU A 81 -5.27 0.07 -25.75
N VAL A 82 -4.63 0.57 -24.69
CA VAL A 82 -5.25 1.42 -23.67
C VAL A 82 -4.39 2.65 -23.45
N SER A 83 -5.02 3.83 -23.45
CA SER A 83 -4.35 5.06 -23.00
C SER A 83 -4.32 5.10 -21.48
N LEU A 84 -3.12 5.24 -20.93
CA LEU A 84 -2.85 5.42 -19.50
C LEU A 84 -2.69 6.90 -19.12
N GLU A 85 -3.11 7.82 -20.00
CA GLU A 85 -3.01 9.25 -19.74
C GLU A 85 -3.79 9.63 -18.48
N ASN A 86 -3.12 10.28 -17.52
CA ASN A 86 -3.64 10.63 -16.20
C ASN A 86 -3.99 9.44 -15.28
N TRP A 87 -3.52 8.23 -15.59
CA TRP A 87 -3.59 7.12 -14.63
C TRP A 87 -2.55 7.30 -13.53
N ILE A 88 -2.80 6.68 -12.38
CA ILE A 88 -1.93 6.78 -11.21
C ILE A 88 -1.81 5.43 -10.49
N LEU A 89 -0.72 5.31 -9.73
CA LEU A 89 -0.58 4.36 -8.63
C LEU A 89 -0.82 5.11 -7.31
N GLU A 90 -1.54 4.48 -6.38
CA GLU A 90 -1.78 5.05 -5.05
C GLU A 90 -1.60 3.97 -3.99
N ASP A 91 -0.80 4.24 -2.95
CA ASP A 91 -0.64 3.32 -1.82
C ASP A 91 -1.79 3.47 -0.80
N ILE A 92 -1.83 2.60 0.20
CA ILE A 92 -2.82 2.70 1.29
C ILE A 92 -2.66 3.94 2.18
N GLY A 93 -1.48 4.55 2.18
CA GLY A 93 -1.18 5.82 2.83
C GLY A 93 -1.74 7.05 2.09
N GLY A 94 -2.19 6.88 0.84
CA GLY A 94 -2.68 7.94 -0.03
C GLY A 94 -1.58 8.69 -0.79
N TRP A 95 -0.36 8.15 -0.87
CA TRP A 95 0.70 8.65 -1.73
C TRP A 95 0.38 8.31 -3.18
N VAL A 96 0.39 9.34 -4.03
CA VAL A 96 0.02 9.23 -5.45
C VAL A 96 1.27 9.34 -6.31
N HIS A 97 1.53 8.30 -7.08
CA HIS A 97 2.59 8.25 -8.08
C HIS A 97 1.98 8.29 -9.50
N PRO A 98 2.26 9.34 -10.30
CA PRO A 98 1.68 9.49 -11.62
C PRO A 98 2.29 8.51 -12.63
N ILE A 99 1.50 8.10 -13.63
CA ILE A 99 2.01 7.41 -14.82
C ILE A 99 2.24 8.46 -15.90
N ASP A 100 3.48 8.92 -16.04
CA ASP A 100 3.84 9.96 -16.99
C ASP A 100 5.25 9.80 -17.57
N ALA A 101 5.70 10.77 -18.37
CA ALA A 101 6.98 10.71 -19.07
C ALA A 101 8.21 10.68 -18.14
N GLY A 102 8.07 11.07 -16.87
CA GLY A 102 9.16 11.00 -15.89
C GLY A 102 9.23 9.66 -15.15
N THR A 103 8.09 8.98 -15.01
CA THR A 103 7.99 7.73 -14.23
C THR A 103 7.94 6.48 -15.10
N TRP A 104 7.39 6.57 -16.31
CA TRP A 104 7.36 5.47 -17.25
C TRP A 104 8.73 5.32 -17.94
N VAL A 105 9.41 4.21 -17.65
CA VAL A 105 10.68 3.84 -18.29
C VAL A 105 10.49 3.68 -19.80
N ASP A 106 11.43 4.23 -20.59
CA ASP A 106 11.39 4.22 -22.06
C ASP A 106 10.13 4.89 -22.67
N PHE A 107 9.52 5.85 -21.95
CA PHE A 107 8.36 6.59 -22.45
C PHE A 107 8.58 7.23 -23.82
N ASP A 108 9.80 7.68 -24.11
CA ASP A 108 10.18 8.28 -25.40
C ASP A 108 10.26 7.27 -26.55
N GLN A 109 10.26 5.97 -26.25
CA GLN A 109 10.21 4.87 -27.22
C GLN A 109 8.77 4.45 -27.56
N LEU A 110 7.75 4.99 -26.88
CA LEU A 110 6.36 4.69 -27.19
C LEU A 110 5.98 5.21 -28.58
N THR A 111 5.26 4.39 -29.34
CA THR A 111 4.74 4.80 -30.66
C THR A 111 3.73 5.94 -30.53
N THR A 112 2.88 5.86 -29.49
CA THR A 112 1.93 6.90 -29.11
C THR A 112 2.10 7.16 -27.62
N PRO A 113 2.30 8.42 -27.18
CA PRO A 113 2.45 8.75 -25.77
C PRO A 113 1.31 8.16 -24.93
N TYR A 114 1.65 7.62 -23.77
CA TYR A 114 0.73 6.99 -22.80
C TYR A 114 -0.01 5.73 -23.27
N VAL A 115 0.17 5.26 -24.50
CA VAL A 115 -0.56 4.10 -25.00
C VAL A 115 0.19 2.82 -24.69
N LEU A 116 -0.44 1.95 -23.89
CA LEU A 116 0.02 0.60 -23.64
C LEU A 116 -0.70 -0.38 -24.58
N THR A 117 0.06 -0.97 -25.51
CA THR A 117 -0.46 -1.93 -26.48
C THR A 117 -0.91 -3.24 -25.83
N ALA A 118 -1.81 -3.96 -26.50
CA ALA A 118 -2.28 -5.27 -26.04
C ALA A 118 -1.11 -6.26 -25.88
N GLY A 119 -1.09 -7.00 -24.77
CA GLY A 119 -0.04 -7.97 -24.41
C GLY A 119 1.32 -7.34 -24.08
N SER A 120 1.39 -6.02 -23.89
CA SER A 120 2.64 -5.31 -23.60
C SER A 120 2.71 -4.87 -22.14
N TYR A 121 3.93 -4.55 -21.72
CA TYR A 121 4.28 -4.19 -20.36
C TYR A 121 4.72 -2.72 -20.28
N ALA A 122 4.49 -2.10 -19.12
CA ALA A 122 4.98 -0.77 -18.80
C ALA A 122 5.62 -0.78 -17.42
N ILE A 123 6.87 -0.32 -17.34
CA ILE A 123 7.55 -0.15 -16.06
C ILE A 123 7.36 1.28 -15.59
N ILE A 124 6.69 1.42 -14.44
CA ILE A 124 6.46 2.69 -13.76
C ILE A 124 7.39 2.73 -12.55
N ALA A 125 8.45 3.52 -12.64
CA ALA A 125 9.53 3.56 -11.67
C ALA A 125 9.55 4.86 -10.87
N GLU A 126 10.07 4.78 -9.65
CA GLU A 126 10.16 5.93 -8.77
C GLU A 126 11.05 7.03 -9.35
N ASN A 127 12.16 6.68 -10.01
CA ASN A 127 12.99 7.58 -10.82
C ASN A 127 13.26 8.95 -10.18
N GLU A 128 13.59 8.95 -8.89
CA GLU A 128 13.90 10.14 -8.10
C GLU A 128 12.73 11.16 -7.95
N VAL A 129 11.49 10.77 -8.28
CA VAL A 129 10.31 11.65 -8.22
C VAL A 129 9.84 11.89 -6.77
N GLY A 130 9.97 10.89 -5.91
CA GLY A 130 9.70 11.01 -4.49
C GLY A 130 8.28 10.62 -4.06
N THR A 131 7.51 9.99 -4.94
CA THR A 131 6.06 9.79 -4.79
C THR A 131 5.63 8.33 -4.79
N LEU A 132 6.40 7.41 -5.37
CA LEU A 132 6.20 5.97 -5.19
C LEU A 132 6.71 5.61 -3.78
N ARG A 133 5.82 5.06 -2.96
CA ARG A 133 6.08 4.74 -1.55
C ARG A 133 5.67 3.31 -1.27
N LEU A 134 6.40 2.36 -1.85
CA LEU A 134 6.10 0.96 -1.56
C LEU A 134 6.56 0.61 -0.14
N ASN A 135 5.85 -0.32 0.49
CA ASN A 135 6.00 -0.66 1.90
C ASN A 135 6.58 -2.07 2.05
N ASN A 136 7.83 -2.16 2.54
CA ASN A 136 8.57 -3.42 2.63
C ASN A 136 7.93 -4.40 3.64
N ALA A 137 7.15 -3.91 4.62
CA ALA A 137 6.48 -4.77 5.60
C ALA A 137 5.18 -5.41 5.08
N GLY A 138 4.73 -5.00 3.90
CA GLY A 138 3.47 -5.39 3.28
C GLY A 138 2.83 -4.19 2.60
N GLU A 139 2.34 -4.42 1.38
CA GLU A 139 1.83 -3.37 0.51
C GLU A 139 0.33 -3.57 0.20
N THR A 140 -0.38 -2.47 -0.01
CA THR A 140 -1.66 -2.43 -0.74
C THR A 140 -1.60 -1.28 -1.74
N LEU A 141 -1.43 -1.63 -3.01
CA LEU A 141 -1.27 -0.70 -4.10
C LEU A 141 -2.50 -0.70 -5.00
N TYR A 142 -3.00 0.49 -5.31
CA TYR A 142 -4.12 0.71 -6.22
C TYR A 142 -3.63 1.26 -7.54
N LEU A 143 -4.02 0.63 -8.65
CA LEU A 143 -3.97 1.21 -9.97
C LEU A 143 -5.30 1.93 -10.23
N LYS A 144 -5.26 3.22 -10.53
CA LYS A 144 -6.45 4.02 -10.80
C LYS A 144 -6.41 4.64 -12.18
N ASP A 145 -7.56 4.65 -12.86
CA ASP A 145 -7.72 5.33 -14.14
C ASP A 145 -7.81 6.86 -14.00
N ALA A 146 -7.88 7.56 -15.14
CA ALA A 146 -8.03 9.01 -15.20
C ALA A 146 -9.27 9.57 -14.48
N GLY A 147 -10.30 8.74 -14.26
CA GLY A 147 -11.50 9.11 -13.51
C GLY A 147 -11.38 8.87 -12.00
N GLY A 148 -10.27 8.31 -11.54
CA GLY A 148 -10.05 7.90 -10.15
C GLY A 148 -10.68 6.55 -9.80
N THR A 149 -11.16 5.79 -10.79
CA THR A 149 -11.70 4.44 -10.57
C THR A 149 -10.54 3.48 -10.31
N VAL A 150 -10.63 2.69 -9.24
CA VAL A 150 -9.68 1.60 -9.00
C VAL A 150 -9.88 0.51 -10.05
N ILE A 151 -8.88 0.31 -10.90
CA ILE A 151 -8.84 -0.72 -11.94
C ILE A 151 -8.31 -2.03 -11.37
N HIS A 152 -7.29 -1.95 -10.51
CA HIS A 152 -6.67 -3.12 -9.91
C HIS A 152 -6.12 -2.79 -8.52
N THR A 153 -6.26 -3.74 -7.59
CA THR A 153 -5.59 -3.73 -6.29
C THR A 153 -4.61 -4.90 -6.23
N ALA A 154 -3.37 -4.63 -5.84
CA ALA A 154 -2.39 -5.65 -5.49
C ALA A 154 -2.06 -5.54 -4.00
N THR A 155 -2.04 -6.67 -3.29
CA THR A 155 -1.61 -6.72 -1.89
C THR A 155 -0.46 -7.68 -1.72
N SER A 156 0.43 -7.42 -0.77
CA SER A 156 1.56 -8.31 -0.46
C SER A 156 1.90 -8.31 1.02
N GLY A 157 2.62 -9.35 1.46
CA GLY A 157 3.29 -9.37 2.75
C GLY A 157 4.69 -8.77 2.71
N GLU A 158 5.49 -9.09 3.73
CA GLU A 158 6.89 -8.63 3.86
C GLU A 158 7.72 -8.94 2.61
N ALA A 159 8.46 -7.94 2.13
CA ALA A 159 9.24 -7.97 0.90
C ALA A 159 10.70 -8.35 1.16
N SER A 160 11.18 -9.35 0.44
CA SER A 160 12.60 -9.68 0.39
C SER A 160 13.38 -8.60 -0.37
N ASN A 161 14.58 -8.28 0.11
CA ASN A 161 15.43 -7.29 -0.55
C ASN A 161 15.84 -7.77 -1.95
N GLY A 162 15.67 -6.91 -2.95
CA GLY A 162 16.04 -7.16 -4.34
C GLY A 162 15.12 -8.15 -5.06
N VAL A 163 14.00 -8.55 -4.45
CA VAL A 163 13.07 -9.54 -5.00
C VAL A 163 11.71 -8.89 -5.21
N SER A 164 11.20 -8.99 -6.43
CA SER A 164 9.89 -8.47 -6.78
C SER A 164 8.76 -9.33 -6.21
N LYS A 165 7.58 -8.73 -6.09
CA LYS A 165 6.33 -9.42 -5.79
C LYS A 165 5.56 -9.68 -7.08
N ILE A 166 4.99 -10.88 -7.19
CA ILE A 166 4.13 -11.30 -8.31
C ILE A 166 2.83 -11.92 -7.80
N PRO A 167 1.74 -11.94 -8.62
CA PRO A 167 0.50 -12.62 -8.27
C PRO A 167 0.71 -14.09 -7.89
N ASP A 168 0.00 -14.56 -6.86
CA ASP A 168 -0.04 -15.99 -6.55
C ASP A 168 -0.87 -16.72 -7.61
N SER A 169 -0.22 -17.58 -8.40
CA SER A 169 -0.86 -18.37 -9.45
C SER A 169 -1.91 -19.37 -8.94
N SER A 170 -1.88 -19.71 -7.64
CA SER A 170 -2.83 -20.62 -7.01
C SER A 170 -4.12 -19.93 -6.54
N ASP A 171 -4.08 -18.62 -6.29
CA ASP A 171 -5.22 -17.79 -5.91
C ASP A 171 -4.99 -16.32 -6.34
N ALA A 172 -5.67 -15.91 -7.42
CA ALA A 172 -5.58 -14.55 -7.95
C ALA A 172 -6.09 -13.44 -6.99
N THR A 173 -6.65 -13.79 -5.83
CA THR A 173 -7.08 -12.86 -4.78
C THR A 173 -6.25 -12.95 -3.50
N ALA A 174 -5.22 -13.79 -3.49
CA ALA A 174 -4.28 -13.86 -2.37
C ALA A 174 -3.30 -12.67 -2.39
N ASP A 175 -2.57 -12.54 -1.29
CA ASP A 175 -1.42 -11.65 -1.24
C ASP A 175 -0.35 -12.18 -2.19
N TRP A 176 0.29 -11.26 -2.89
CA TRP A 176 1.38 -11.52 -3.81
C TRP A 176 2.59 -12.08 -3.07
N ILE A 177 3.29 -12.97 -3.76
CA ILE A 177 4.44 -13.72 -3.25
C ILE A 177 5.73 -13.19 -3.85
N ASP A 178 6.86 -13.50 -3.21
CA ASP A 178 8.17 -13.25 -3.82
C ASP A 178 8.29 -14.04 -5.13
N SER A 179 8.84 -13.39 -6.16
CA SER A 179 9.18 -14.02 -7.43
C SER A 179 10.39 -14.95 -7.28
N GLU A 180 10.52 -15.90 -8.21
CA GLU A 180 11.76 -16.68 -8.34
C GLU A 180 12.86 -15.87 -9.05
N GLU A 181 12.46 -15.00 -9.99
CA GLU A 181 13.32 -14.09 -10.74
C GLU A 181 12.55 -12.79 -10.99
N ASN A 182 13.27 -11.65 -11.03
CA ASN A 182 12.68 -10.38 -11.42
C ASN A 182 12.51 -10.34 -12.95
N THR A 183 11.31 -10.03 -13.43
CA THR A 183 10.93 -10.12 -14.86
C THR A 183 10.45 -8.81 -15.48
N PRO A 184 11.09 -7.64 -15.23
CA PRO A 184 10.62 -6.39 -15.77
C PRO A 184 10.64 -6.39 -17.31
N GLY A 185 9.48 -6.13 -17.90
CA GLY A 185 9.19 -6.14 -19.33
C GLY A 185 8.80 -7.50 -19.89
N ALA A 186 8.53 -8.51 -19.05
CA ALA A 186 8.32 -9.89 -19.46
C ALA A 186 7.24 -10.62 -18.63
N GLU A 187 6.94 -11.87 -19.01
CA GLU A 187 6.04 -12.74 -18.25
C GLU A 187 6.72 -13.29 -16.99
N ASN A 188 5.95 -13.38 -15.90
CA ASN A 188 6.36 -13.89 -14.58
C ASN A 188 6.54 -15.42 -14.57
#